data_AF-A0A2A3J8A0-F1
#
_entry.id   AF-A0A2A3J8A0-F1
#
_cell.length_a   1.000
_cell.length_b   1.000
_cell.length_c   1.000
_cell.angle_alpha   90.00
_cell.angle_beta   90.00
_cell.angle_gamma   90.00
#
_symmetry.space_group_name_H-M   'P 1'
#
loop_
_entity.id
_entity.type
_entity.pdbx_description
1 polymer ?
#
loop_
_entity_poly.entity_id
_entity_poly.type
_entity_poly.pdbx_seq_one_letter_code
_entity_poly.pdbx_strand_id
1 'polypeptide(L)'
;MAARMGGAAVPGTRCQIDIGADGTYSWRLTATNGRVIAVAARTYRNYGECRAAFERLCTDIGKLPGAVHHTAEGSGWVWRLRDGTGGVVAVSSRAYERHSTCQAAYERFRALLAELGSGGAIPWDDAE
;
A
#
# COMPACT_ATOMS: atom_id res chain seq x y z
N MET A 1 -1.08 -11.18 -32.55
CA MET A 1 -1.94 -9.98 -32.48
C MET A 1 -2.04 -9.53 -31.03
N ALA A 2 -1.68 -8.27 -30.77
CA ALA A 2 -1.45 -7.69 -29.46
C ALA A 2 -2.69 -7.73 -28.55
N ALA A 3 -2.50 -8.20 -27.32
CA ALA A 3 -3.50 -8.09 -26.27
C ALA A 3 -3.53 -6.66 -25.75
N ARG A 4 -4.54 -5.91 -26.21
CA ARG A 4 -5.27 -4.84 -25.52
C ARG A 4 -4.77 -4.54 -24.10
N MET A 5 -3.99 -3.47 -23.98
CA MET A 5 -3.73 -2.77 -22.71
C MET A 5 -5.02 -2.06 -22.30
N GLY A 6 -5.86 -2.75 -21.53
CA GLY A 6 -6.99 -2.15 -20.83
C GLY A 6 -6.53 -1.64 -19.48
N GLY A 7 -6.37 -0.32 -19.36
CA GLY A 7 -6.30 0.36 -18.07
C GLY A 7 -7.64 0.23 -17.37
N ALA A 8 -7.66 -0.52 -16.28
CA ALA A 8 -8.75 -0.63 -15.34
C ALA A 8 -8.14 -1.07 -14.02
N ALA A 9 -8.54 -0.41 -12.92
CA ALA A 9 -8.44 -0.89 -11.54
C ALA A 9 -8.35 -2.41 -11.54
N VAL A 10 -7.15 -2.96 -11.29
CA VAL A 10 -6.95 -4.41 -11.47
C VAL A 10 -8.02 -5.13 -10.63
N PRO A 11 -8.97 -5.83 -11.26
CA PRO A 11 -10.08 -6.42 -10.52
C PRO A 11 -9.50 -7.45 -9.56
N GLY A 12 -9.67 -7.23 -8.26
CA GLY A 12 -9.24 -8.15 -7.20
C GLY A 12 -8.27 -7.59 -6.16
N THR A 13 -7.85 -6.32 -6.23
CA THR A 13 -7.16 -5.72 -5.07
C THR A 13 -8.15 -5.40 -3.98
N ARG A 14 -7.77 -5.65 -2.72
CA ARG A 14 -8.62 -5.52 -1.56
C ARG A 14 -7.90 -4.74 -0.46
N CYS A 15 -8.57 -3.71 0.05
CA CYS A 15 -8.10 -2.93 1.19
C CYS A 15 -8.81 -3.43 2.44
N GLN A 16 -8.09 -3.79 3.49
CA GLN A 16 -8.70 -4.26 4.73
C GLN A 16 -8.16 -3.43 5.90
N ILE A 17 -9.02 -3.15 6.87
CA ILE A 17 -8.63 -2.53 8.14
C ILE A 17 -8.56 -3.64 9.18
N ASP A 18 -7.40 -3.76 9.80
CA ASP A 18 -7.10 -4.70 10.88
C ASP A 18 -7.07 -3.94 12.21
N ILE A 19 -7.56 -4.58 13.28
CA ILE A 19 -7.58 -4.03 14.63
C ILE A 19 -6.52 -4.77 15.44
N GLY A 20 -5.49 -4.04 15.87
CA GLY A 20 -4.45 -4.55 16.75
C GLY A 20 -5.00 -4.89 18.14
N ALA A 21 -4.28 -5.73 18.89
CA ALA A 21 -4.67 -6.15 20.24
C ALA A 21 -4.80 -4.97 21.22
N ASP A 22 -4.07 -3.89 20.96
CA ASP A 22 -4.10 -2.60 21.65
C ASP A 22 -5.30 -1.70 21.27
N GLY A 23 -6.20 -2.18 20.40
CA GLY A 23 -7.37 -1.42 19.95
C GLY A 23 -7.06 -0.36 18.89
N THR A 24 -5.86 -0.38 18.32
CA THR A 24 -5.50 0.52 17.22
C THR A 24 -5.83 -0.09 15.86
N TYR A 25 -6.09 0.77 14.89
CA TYR A 25 -6.49 0.39 13.55
C TYR A 25 -5.31 0.52 12.61
N SER A 26 -5.09 -0.45 11.74
CA SER A 26 -4.10 -0.36 10.67
C SER A 26 -4.71 -0.85 9.37
N TRP A 27 -4.36 -0.24 8.24
CA TRP A 27 -4.82 -0.73 6.95
C TRP A 27 -3.76 -1.66 6.35
N ARG A 28 -4.22 -2.66 5.61
CA ARG A 28 -3.39 -3.53 4.78
C ARG A 28 -3.98 -3.61 3.38
N LEU A 29 -3.09 -3.74 2.41
CA LEU A 29 -3.45 -3.84 1.01
C LEU A 29 -3.03 -5.19 0.46
N THR A 30 -4.01 -5.92 -0.07
CA THR A 30 -3.84 -7.25 -0.62
C THR A 30 -4.06 -7.19 -2.12
N ALA A 31 -3.06 -7.64 -2.89
CA ALA A 31 -3.18 -7.75 -4.33
C ALA A 31 -4.11 -8.91 -4.73
N THR A 32 -4.54 -8.93 -5.99
CA THR A 32 -5.44 -9.96 -6.54
C THR A 32 -4.96 -11.40 -6.40
N ASN A 33 -3.66 -11.63 -6.17
CA ASN A 33 -3.09 -12.95 -5.92
C ASN A 33 -3.25 -13.40 -4.46
N GLY A 34 -4.03 -12.68 -3.65
CA GLY A 34 -4.21 -12.95 -2.22
C GLY A 34 -3.01 -12.54 -1.35
N ARG A 35 -1.99 -11.90 -1.93
CA ARG A 35 -0.78 -11.51 -1.22
C ARG A 35 -0.88 -10.11 -0.68
N VAL A 36 -0.59 -9.92 0.61
CA VAL A 36 -0.40 -8.59 1.21
C VAL A 36 0.84 -7.95 0.59
N ILE A 37 0.67 -6.82 -0.07
CA ILE A 37 1.76 -6.09 -0.71
C ILE A 37 2.23 -4.91 0.13
N ALA A 38 1.33 -4.30 0.91
CA ALA A 38 1.61 -3.12 1.70
C ALA A 38 0.80 -3.13 3.00
N VAL A 39 1.38 -2.52 4.03
CA VAL A 39 0.72 -2.28 5.31
C VAL A 39 0.96 -0.84 5.75
N ALA A 40 0.03 -0.32 6.55
CA ALA A 40 0.20 0.96 7.21
C ALA A 40 1.42 0.90 8.14
N ALA A 41 2.29 1.90 8.04
CA ALA A 41 3.42 2.03 8.97
C ALA A 41 2.99 2.62 10.32
N ARG A 42 1.84 3.32 10.31
CA ARG A 42 1.23 3.97 11.47
C ARG A 42 -0.08 3.29 11.81
N THR A 43 -0.38 3.24 13.09
CA THR A 43 -1.69 2.83 13.60
C THR A 43 -2.54 4.06 13.89
N TYR A 44 -3.85 3.88 13.88
CA TYR A 44 -4.84 4.94 14.06
C TYR A 44 -5.76 4.60 15.23
N ARG A 45 -6.43 5.62 15.77
CA ARG A 45 -7.30 5.46 16.94
C ARG A 45 -8.69 4.91 16.60
N ASN A 46 -9.12 5.08 15.36
CA ASN A 46 -10.44 4.65 14.90
C ASN A 46 -10.41 4.29 13.40
N TYR A 47 -11.43 3.53 12.98
CA TYR A 47 -11.62 3.10 11.59
C TYR A 47 -11.71 4.30 10.62
N GLY A 48 -12.44 5.36 10.98
CA GLY A 48 -12.65 6.52 10.12
C GLY A 48 -11.36 7.28 9.81
N GLU A 49 -10.49 7.48 10.81
CA GLU A 49 -9.17 8.08 10.64
C GLU A 49 -8.27 7.20 9.77
N CYS A 50 -8.29 5.88 9.98
CA CYS A 50 -7.53 4.94 9.18
C CYS A 50 -7.92 5.00 7.69
N ARG A 51 -9.24 4.99 7.44
CA ARG A 51 -9.83 5.09 6.10
C ARG A 51 -9.50 6.43 5.43
N ALA A 52 -9.78 7.55 6.09
CA ALA A 52 -9.50 8.89 5.56
C ALA A 52 -8.00 9.11 5.30
N ALA A 53 -7.13 8.55 6.15
CA ALA A 53 -5.69 8.60 5.94
C ALA A 53 -5.23 7.80 4.72
N PHE A 54 -5.87 6.66 4.43
CA PHE A 54 -5.61 5.89 3.22
C PHE A 54 -6.16 6.59 1.96
N GLU A 55 -7.36 7.16 2.03
CA GLU A 55 -7.92 7.95 0.92
C GLU A 55 -7.01 9.13 0.54
N ARG A 56 -6.52 9.87 1.53
CA ARG A 56 -5.53 10.94 1.31
C ARG A 56 -4.23 10.42 0.71
N LEU A 57 -3.78 9.23 1.13
CA LEU A 57 -2.60 8.59 0.58
C LEU A 57 -2.77 8.30 -0.92
N CYS A 58 -3.92 7.76 -1.32
CA CYS A 58 -4.25 7.48 -2.71
C CYS A 58 -4.25 8.75 -3.55
N THR A 59 -4.82 9.85 -3.03
CA THR A 59 -4.86 11.14 -3.74
C THR A 59 -3.46 11.76 -3.88
N ASP A 60 -2.62 11.69 -2.85
CA ASP A 60 -1.33 12.39 -2.85
C ASP A 60 -0.16 11.53 -3.37
N ILE A 61 -0.36 10.24 -3.67
CA ILE A 61 0.71 9.29 -4.07
C ILE A 61 1.63 9.77 -5.20
N GLY A 62 1.12 10.64 -6.09
CA GLY A 62 1.92 11.26 -7.14
C GLY A 62 3.02 12.21 -6.62
N LYS A 63 2.82 12.80 -5.45
CA LYS A 63 3.75 13.73 -4.78
C LYS A 63 4.53 13.08 -3.64
N LEU A 64 4.03 11.96 -3.12
CA LEU A 64 4.65 11.29 -1.98
C LEU A 64 6.00 10.66 -2.34
N PRO A 65 7.08 11.02 -1.62
CA PRO A 65 8.37 10.38 -1.81
C PRO A 65 8.36 8.98 -1.19
N GLY A 66 8.88 7.99 -1.91
CA GLY A 66 9.20 6.69 -1.31
C GLY A 66 10.48 6.14 -1.89
N ALA A 67 11.08 5.25 -1.12
CA ALA A 67 12.39 4.70 -1.43
C ALA A 67 12.48 3.24 -1.00
N VAL A 68 13.28 2.49 -1.74
CA VAL A 68 13.71 1.15 -1.38
C VAL A 68 14.90 1.27 -0.45
N HIS A 69 14.85 0.56 0.67
CA HIS A 69 15.84 0.53 1.73
C HIS A 69 16.30 -0.90 1.98
N HIS A 70 17.54 -1.05 2.43
CA HIS A 70 18.00 -2.34 2.94
C HIS A 70 17.37 -2.61 4.31
N THR A 71 17.08 -3.87 4.62
CA THR A 71 16.64 -4.28 5.96
C THR A 71 17.76 -4.02 6.97
N ALA A 72 17.39 -3.76 8.23
CA ALA A 72 18.36 -3.55 9.29
C ALA A 72 19.28 -4.77 9.49
N GLU A 73 18.78 -5.97 9.19
CA GLU A 73 19.51 -7.23 9.28
C GLU A 73 20.37 -7.53 8.04
N GLY A 74 20.31 -6.70 6.99
CA GLY A 74 21.11 -6.86 5.77
C GLY A 74 20.69 -8.02 4.86
N SER A 75 19.63 -8.75 5.21
CA SER A 75 19.14 -9.94 4.52
C SER A 75 18.13 -9.65 3.40
N GLY A 76 17.79 -8.37 3.15
CA GLY A 76 16.88 -8.03 2.07
C GLY A 76 16.58 -6.55 1.89
N TRP A 77 15.56 -6.30 1.06
CA TRP A 77 15.11 -5.00 0.59
C TRP A 77 13.66 -4.77 1.00
N VAL A 78 13.38 -3.61 1.57
CA VAL A 78 12.06 -3.16 1.98
C VAL A 78 11.82 -1.78 1.41
N TRP A 79 10.65 -1.53 0.86
CA TRP A 79 10.29 -0.20 0.42
C TRP A 79 9.47 0.50 1.49
N ARG A 80 9.65 1.82 1.58
CA ARG A 80 8.92 2.67 2.52
C ARG A 80 8.43 3.91 1.78
N LEU A 81 7.15 4.21 1.94
CA LEU A 81 6.55 5.44 1.45
C LEU A 81 6.50 6.45 2.60
N ARG A 82 6.88 7.68 2.31
CA ARG A 82 6.84 8.80 3.26
C ARG A 82 5.82 9.82 2.81
N ASP A 83 5.26 10.50 3.79
CA ASP A 83 4.48 11.72 3.61
C ASP A 83 5.39 12.92 3.26
N GLY A 84 4.81 14.04 2.82
CA GLY A 84 5.53 15.30 2.62
C GLY A 84 6.24 15.83 3.87
N THR A 85 5.79 15.43 5.07
CA THR A 85 6.45 15.75 6.35
C THR A 85 7.65 14.83 6.68
N GLY A 86 7.90 13.81 5.85
CA GLY A 86 8.96 12.82 6.07
C GLY A 86 8.55 11.62 6.94
N GLY A 87 7.33 11.61 7.50
CA GLY A 87 6.80 10.48 8.26
C GLY A 87 6.52 9.26 7.37
N VAL A 88 6.90 8.07 7.81
CA VAL A 88 6.60 6.83 7.07
C VAL A 88 5.11 6.52 7.18
N VAL A 89 4.44 6.35 6.04
CA VAL A 89 2.99 6.12 5.97
C VAL A 89 2.65 4.70 5.53
N ALA A 90 3.47 4.11 4.66
CA ALA A 90 3.30 2.75 4.18
C ALA A 90 4.64 2.04 4.10
N VAL A 91 4.63 0.74 4.39
CA VAL A 91 5.80 -0.12 4.25
C VAL A 91 5.43 -1.41 3.52
N SER A 92 6.44 -2.02 2.91
CA SER A 92 6.32 -3.38 2.40
C SER A 92 5.97 -4.35 3.53
N SER A 93 5.01 -5.23 3.29
CA SER A 93 4.61 -6.30 4.23
C SER A 93 5.73 -7.30 4.54
N ARG A 94 6.74 -7.39 3.68
CA ARG A 94 7.87 -8.31 3.81
C ARG A 94 9.16 -7.73 3.24
N ALA A 95 10.28 -8.28 3.69
CA ALA A 95 11.56 -8.11 3.03
C ALA A 95 11.61 -8.92 1.72
N TYR A 96 12.26 -8.35 0.71
CA TYR A 96 12.52 -8.98 -0.58
C TYR A 96 14.00 -9.30 -0.69
N GLU A 97 14.35 -10.46 -1.22
CA GLU A 97 15.77 -10.84 -1.40
C GLU A 97 16.48 -9.97 -2.45
N ARG A 98 15.73 -9.43 -3.44
CA ARG A 98 16.28 -8.68 -4.57
C ARG A 98 15.74 -7.26 -4.62
N HIS A 99 16.64 -6.30 -4.88
CA HIS A 99 16.29 -4.89 -5.09
C HIS A 99 15.27 -4.72 -6.21
N SER A 100 15.49 -5.37 -7.37
CA SER A 100 14.59 -5.27 -8.53
C SER A 100 13.17 -5.75 -8.22
N THR A 101 13.03 -6.86 -7.47
CA THR A 101 11.72 -7.36 -7.03
C THR A 101 11.06 -6.39 -6.04
N CYS A 102 11.83 -5.80 -5.13
CA CYS A 102 11.35 -4.81 -4.19
C CYS A 102 10.84 -3.55 -4.91
N GLN A 103 11.63 -3.05 -5.87
CA GLN A 103 11.27 -1.89 -6.68
C GLN A 103 10.04 -2.16 -7.54
N ALA A 104 9.96 -3.31 -8.20
CA ALA A 104 8.78 -3.67 -9.00
C ALA A 104 7.52 -3.86 -8.14
N ALA A 105 7.66 -4.22 -6.86
CA ALA A 105 6.54 -4.26 -5.92
C ALA A 105 6.13 -2.84 -5.49
N TYR A 106 7.10 -1.97 -5.24
CA TYR A 106 6.86 -0.56 -4.91
C TYR A 106 6.17 0.19 -6.06
N GLU A 107 6.64 0.02 -7.29
CA GLU A 107 6.04 0.63 -8.49
C GLU A 107 4.60 0.16 -8.71
N ARG A 108 4.34 -1.14 -8.56
CA ARG A 108 2.97 -1.68 -8.60
C ARG A 108 2.08 -1.07 -7.54
N PHE A 109 2.59 -0.93 -6.31
CA PHE A 109 1.85 -0.31 -5.22
C PHE A 109 1.49 1.15 -5.53
N ARG A 110 2.43 1.94 -6.06
CA ARG A 110 2.17 3.33 -6.45
C ARG A 110 1.15 3.44 -7.57
N ALA A 111 1.28 2.62 -8.62
CA ALA A 111 0.35 2.60 -9.73
C ALA A 111 -1.07 2.29 -9.26
N LEU A 112 -1.19 1.34 -8.33
CA LEU A 112 -2.47 0.96 -7.75
C LEU A 112 -3.10 2.08 -6.93
N LEU A 113 -2.33 2.71 -6.04
CA LEU A 113 -2.83 3.84 -5.26
C LEU A 113 -3.26 5.01 -6.15
N ALA A 114 -2.53 5.27 -7.24
CA ALA A 114 -2.88 6.32 -8.20
C ALA A 114 -4.22 6.00 -8.89
N GLU A 115 -4.46 4.74 -9.22
CA GLU A 115 -5.71 4.25 -9.80
C GLU A 115 -6.88 4.37 -8.81
N LEU A 116 -6.68 3.99 -7.55
CA LEU A 116 -7.65 4.19 -6.48
C LEU A 116 -7.96 5.68 -6.25
N GLY A 117 -6.94 6.54 -6.27
CA GLY A 117 -7.09 7.99 -6.08
C GLY A 117 -7.77 8.72 -7.25
N SER A 118 -7.74 8.13 -8.46
CA SER A 118 -8.26 8.77 -9.68
C SER A 118 -9.77 8.57 -9.91
N GLY A 119 -10.44 7.73 -9.14
CA GLY A 119 -11.90 7.53 -9.28
C GLY A 119 -12.43 6.13 -8.99
N GLY A 120 -11.61 5.20 -8.53
CA GLY A 120 -12.07 3.89 -8.07
C GLY A 120 -12.57 3.96 -6.64
N ALA A 121 -13.83 3.58 -6.38
CA ALA A 121 -14.26 3.26 -5.03
C ALA A 121 -13.26 2.29 -4.43
N ILE A 122 -12.64 2.66 -3.31
CA ILE A 122 -11.63 1.83 -2.67
C ILE A 122 -12.32 0.52 -2.27
N PRO A 123 -11.82 -0.64 -2.74
CA PRO A 123 -12.43 -1.94 -2.47
C PRO A 123 -12.13 -2.35 -1.04
N TRP A 124 -12.78 -1.67 -0.10
CA TRP A 124 -12.75 -2.03 1.31
C TRP A 124 -13.40 -3.41 1.45
N ASP A 125 -12.65 -4.33 2.05
CA ASP A 125 -13.22 -5.56 2.59
C ASP A 125 -13.89 -5.17 3.89
N ASP A 126 -15.17 -4.82 3.79
CA ASP A 126 -16.06 -4.89 4.93
C ASP A 126 -16.28 -6.39 5.20
N ALA A 127 -15.29 -7.00 5.83
CA ALA A 127 -15.42 -8.33 6.40
C ALA A 127 -16.39 -8.18 7.58
N GLU A 128 -17.67 -8.43 7.30
CA GLU A 128 -18.73 -8.70 8.27
C GLU A 128 -18.40 -9.91 9.15
#